data_AF-A0A167NN15-F1
#
_entry.id   AF-A0A167NN15-F1
#
_cell.length_a   1.000
_cell.length_b   1.000
_cell.length_c   1.000
_cell.angle_alpha   90.00
_cell.angle_beta   90.00
_cell.angle_gamma   90.00
#
_symmetry.space_group_name_H-M   'P 1'
#
loop_
_entity.id
_entity.type
_entity.pdbx_description
1 polymer ?
#
loop_
_entity_poly.entity_id
_entity_poly.type
_entity_poly.pdbx_seq_one_letter_code
_entity_poly.pdbx_strand_id
1 'polypeptide(L)'
;MISQQAQAAARSAYRAIFRATATTFQGDESLLHAFRQKTRDGYIANRSLTDEVAYEAAVKHAKEIADVLLRNVAQAKKQEDGSYRLRLTKDTELGDNDTIKKFRTSTHPQARATQQRSFSTSVLRHHPPKDKREAHLKREVPALREEDLEETFVRGSGPGGQAINKTSSCVSLIHRPTGIRVVAQPTRSRDQNRKAARKILLEKLDQLYNPGLSRADMKRDKIQERKRQRAKKRRKKVRGSDEDDEEDEGDEWEEDGVESEGQAVPLNDKTAEQETPPVH
;
A
#
# COMPACT_ATOMS: atom_id res chain seq x y z
N MET A 1 13.15 -21.17 -52.99
CA MET A 1 14.08 -20.05 -52.75
C MET A 1 13.24 -18.80 -52.53
N ILE A 2 13.56 -17.97 -51.54
CA ILE A 2 12.79 -16.74 -51.26
C ILE A 2 12.92 -15.75 -52.42
N SER A 3 11.81 -15.11 -52.80
CA SER A 3 11.77 -14.12 -53.87
C SER A 3 12.73 -12.94 -53.64
N GLN A 4 13.30 -12.39 -54.73
CA GLN A 4 14.18 -11.22 -54.63
C GLN A 4 13.48 -10.01 -54.01
N GLN A 5 12.17 -9.87 -54.25
CA GLN A 5 11.34 -8.82 -53.67
C GLN A 5 11.24 -8.95 -52.14
N ALA A 6 11.01 -10.16 -51.61
CA ALA A 6 10.99 -10.39 -50.16
C ALA A 6 12.36 -10.12 -49.53
N GLN A 7 13.46 -10.50 -50.19
CA GLN A 7 14.82 -10.18 -49.72
C GLN A 7 15.09 -8.67 -49.71
N ALA A 8 14.64 -7.93 -50.72
CA ALA A 8 14.73 -6.48 -50.77
C ALA A 8 13.90 -5.81 -49.65
N ALA A 9 12.70 -6.34 -49.39
CA ALA A 9 11.82 -5.89 -48.31
C ALA A 9 12.43 -6.14 -46.92
N ALA A 10 13.15 -7.25 -46.72
CA ALA A 10 13.87 -7.52 -45.48
C ALA A 10 15.00 -6.51 -45.24
N ARG A 11 15.78 -6.19 -46.28
CA ARG A 11 16.85 -5.16 -46.20
C ARG A 11 16.29 -3.77 -45.90
N SER A 12 15.14 -3.42 -46.48
CA SER A 12 14.50 -2.13 -46.22
C SER A 12 13.94 -2.06 -44.79
N ALA A 13 13.30 -3.12 -44.30
CA ALA A 13 12.83 -3.21 -42.91
C ALA A 13 13.98 -3.12 -41.90
N TYR A 14 15.09 -3.82 -42.15
CA TYR A 14 16.29 -3.73 -41.32
C TYR A 14 16.84 -2.30 -41.24
N ARG A 15 16.93 -1.61 -42.39
CA ARG A 15 17.34 -0.20 -42.43
C ARG A 15 16.35 0.72 -41.70
N ALA A 16 15.06 0.43 -41.77
CA ALA A 16 14.03 1.19 -41.07
C ALA A 16 14.21 1.11 -39.55
N ILE A 17 14.42 -0.09 -38.99
CA ILE A 17 14.71 -0.27 -37.56
C ILE A 17 15.98 0.50 -37.16
N PHE A 18 17.04 0.43 -37.98
CA PHE A 18 18.29 1.14 -37.68
C PHE A 18 18.13 2.67 -37.67
N ARG A 19 17.27 3.22 -38.53
CA ARG A 19 16.93 4.66 -38.52
C ARG A 19 16.07 5.01 -37.31
N ALA A 20 15.03 4.23 -37.04
CA ALA A 20 14.15 4.42 -35.89
C ALA A 20 14.93 4.40 -34.56
N THR A 21 15.77 3.39 -34.36
CA THR A 21 16.59 3.28 -33.14
C THR A 21 17.57 4.44 -32.97
N ALA A 22 18.14 4.93 -34.07
CA ALA A 22 19.07 6.06 -34.03
C ALA A 22 18.38 7.36 -33.59
N THR A 23 17.12 7.58 -33.99
CA THR A 23 16.35 8.74 -33.57
C THR A 23 15.81 8.58 -32.16
N THR A 24 15.28 7.39 -31.82
CA THR A 24 14.61 7.14 -30.54
C THR A 24 15.57 7.00 -29.38
N PHE A 25 16.76 6.44 -29.58
CA PHE A 25 17.74 6.20 -28.52
C PHE A 25 18.93 7.19 -28.53
N GLN A 26 18.78 8.35 -29.17
CA GLN A 26 19.87 9.32 -29.26
C GLN A 26 20.28 9.82 -27.85
N GLY A 27 21.57 9.64 -27.53
CA GLY A 27 22.15 9.98 -26.23
C GLY A 27 22.22 8.82 -25.24
N ASP A 28 21.62 7.66 -25.57
CA ASP A 28 21.75 6.40 -24.81
C ASP A 28 22.49 5.36 -25.66
N GLU A 29 23.82 5.45 -25.64
CA GLU A 29 24.68 4.62 -26.49
C GLU A 29 24.64 3.14 -26.11
N SER A 30 24.53 2.83 -24.81
CA SER A 30 24.47 1.45 -24.33
C SER A 30 23.20 0.75 -24.83
N LEU A 31 22.04 1.39 -24.69
CA LEU A 31 20.78 0.84 -25.18
C LEU A 31 20.75 0.74 -26.71
N LEU A 32 21.24 1.78 -27.40
CA LEU A 32 21.35 1.78 -28.86
C LEU A 32 22.21 0.62 -29.37
N HIS A 33 23.37 0.38 -28.75
CA HIS A 33 24.27 -0.71 -29.14
C HIS A 33 23.63 -2.08 -28.91
N ALA A 34 23.06 -2.31 -27.71
CA ALA A 34 22.39 -3.56 -27.38
C ALA A 34 21.23 -3.86 -28.34
N PHE A 35 20.42 -2.84 -28.68
CA PHE A 35 19.30 -3.00 -29.60
C PHE A 35 19.78 -3.32 -31.02
N ARG A 36 20.82 -2.63 -31.51
CA ARG A 36 21.40 -2.89 -32.83
C ARG A 36 21.96 -4.30 -32.94
N GLN A 37 22.63 -4.77 -31.89
CA GLN A 37 23.13 -6.14 -31.83
C GLN A 37 21.99 -7.15 -31.93
N LYS A 38 20.94 -6.99 -31.12
CA LYS A 38 19.75 -7.88 -31.17
C LYS A 38 19.05 -7.86 -32.54
N THR A 39 18.94 -6.69 -33.16
CA THR A 39 18.35 -6.55 -34.51
C THR A 39 19.18 -7.27 -35.56
N ARG A 40 20.52 -7.15 -35.47
CA ARG A 40 21.45 -7.85 -36.34
C ARG A 40 21.35 -9.37 -36.15
N ASP A 41 21.33 -9.85 -34.92
CA ASP A 41 21.25 -11.28 -34.61
C ASP A 41 19.94 -11.87 -35.14
N GLY A 42 18.80 -11.18 -34.93
CA GLY A 42 17.50 -11.58 -35.48
C GLY A 42 17.48 -11.59 -37.01
N TYR A 43 18.11 -10.60 -37.66
CA TYR A 43 18.22 -10.55 -39.12
C TYR A 43 19.07 -11.71 -39.66
N ILE A 44 20.18 -12.05 -39.01
CA ILE A 44 21.04 -13.17 -39.39
C ILE A 44 20.30 -14.50 -39.19
N ALA A 45 19.59 -14.68 -38.07
CA ALA A 45 18.81 -15.88 -37.80
C ALA A 45 17.68 -16.08 -38.83
N ASN A 46 16.96 -15.02 -39.19
CA ASN A 46 15.87 -15.10 -40.17
C ASN A 46 16.37 -15.23 -41.61
N ARG A 47 17.66 -15.00 -41.88
CA ARG A 47 18.26 -15.16 -43.22
C ARG A 47 18.31 -16.63 -43.66
N SER A 48 18.43 -17.58 -42.73
CA SER A 48 18.43 -19.01 -43.03
C SER A 48 17.03 -19.62 -43.16
N LEU A 49 15.97 -18.83 -42.96
CA LEU A 49 14.60 -19.30 -43.07
C LEU A 49 14.26 -19.62 -44.53
N THR A 50 13.66 -20.77 -44.79
CA THR A 50 13.29 -21.23 -46.15
C THR A 50 11.81 -21.01 -46.47
N ASP A 51 10.98 -20.86 -45.44
CA ASP A 51 9.53 -20.73 -45.54
C ASP A 51 9.12 -19.29 -45.89
N GLU A 52 8.49 -19.09 -47.05
CA GLU A 52 8.17 -17.76 -47.58
C GLU A 52 7.16 -17.00 -46.72
N VAL A 53 6.09 -17.66 -46.27
CA VAL A 53 5.05 -17.05 -45.42
C VAL A 53 5.65 -16.58 -44.09
N ALA A 54 6.50 -17.41 -43.47
CA ALA A 54 7.15 -17.05 -42.22
C ALA A 54 8.19 -15.93 -42.41
N TYR A 55 8.87 -15.91 -43.56
CA TYR A 55 9.81 -14.85 -43.91
C TYR A 55 9.10 -13.50 -44.10
N GLU A 56 7.99 -13.47 -44.83
CA GLU A 56 7.17 -12.25 -44.99
C GLU A 56 6.60 -11.75 -43.67
N ALA A 57 6.14 -12.66 -42.81
CA ALA A 57 5.68 -12.33 -41.47
C ALA A 57 6.79 -11.69 -40.62
N ALA A 58 8.02 -12.22 -40.69
CA ALA A 58 9.17 -11.64 -40.01
C ALA A 58 9.52 -10.24 -40.54
N VAL A 59 9.41 -10.02 -41.86
CA VAL A 59 9.62 -8.69 -42.47
C VAL A 59 8.53 -7.71 -42.03
N LYS A 60 7.27 -8.15 -41.96
CA LYS A 60 6.16 -7.33 -41.46
C LYS A 60 6.38 -6.94 -40.00
N HIS A 61 6.72 -7.91 -39.16
CA HIS A 61 7.03 -7.67 -37.75
C HIS A 61 8.19 -6.69 -37.57
N ALA A 62 9.24 -6.79 -38.40
CA ALA A 62 10.35 -5.84 -38.38
C ALA A 62 9.92 -4.40 -38.72
N LYS A 63 8.98 -4.20 -39.65
CA LYS A 63 8.41 -2.88 -39.95
C LYS A 63 7.57 -2.35 -38.78
N GLU A 64 6.74 -3.21 -38.18
CA GLU A 64 5.95 -2.86 -37.00
C GLU A 64 6.83 -2.43 -35.82
N ILE A 65 7.96 -3.13 -35.59
CA ILE A 65 8.95 -2.71 -34.59
C ILE A 65 9.45 -1.29 -34.87
N ALA A 66 9.81 -0.98 -36.11
CA ALA A 66 10.30 0.36 -36.47
C ALA A 66 9.23 1.45 -36.22
N ASP A 67 7.98 1.16 -36.58
CA ASP A 67 6.85 2.05 -36.37
C ASP A 67 6.56 2.29 -34.89
N VAL A 68 6.57 1.22 -34.08
CA VAL A 68 6.37 1.32 -32.62
C VAL A 68 7.49 2.14 -31.97
N LEU A 69 8.74 1.94 -32.40
CA LEU A 69 9.85 2.73 -31.88
C LEU A 69 9.65 4.23 -32.17
N LEU A 70 9.29 4.60 -33.40
CA LEU A 70 9.12 6.01 -33.78
C LEU A 70 7.90 6.67 -33.12
N ARG A 71 6.75 5.98 -33.13
CA ARG A 71 5.46 6.55 -32.73
C ARG A 71 5.20 6.44 -31.23
N ASN A 72 5.58 5.33 -30.61
CA ASN A 72 5.10 4.98 -29.27
C ASN A 72 6.18 5.09 -28.19
N VAL A 73 7.47 5.13 -28.55
CA VAL A 73 8.56 5.18 -27.57
C VAL A 73 9.04 6.61 -27.39
N ALA A 74 8.92 7.12 -26.16
CA ALA A 74 9.46 8.42 -25.74
C ALA A 74 10.55 8.23 -24.68
N GLN A 75 11.60 9.04 -24.73
CA GLN A 75 12.70 9.01 -23.74
C GLN A 75 12.50 10.06 -22.65
N ALA A 76 12.73 9.68 -21.39
CA ALA A 76 12.84 10.64 -20.30
C ALA A 76 14.31 11.01 -20.09
N LYS A 77 14.64 12.31 -20.15
CA LYS A 77 15.96 12.83 -19.77
C LYS A 77 15.88 13.46 -18.39
N LYS A 78 16.74 13.01 -17.47
CA LYS A 78 16.86 13.61 -16.14
C LYS A 78 17.52 14.99 -16.25
N GLN A 79 16.89 16.00 -15.66
CA GLN A 79 17.43 17.35 -15.51
C GLN A 79 18.25 17.47 -14.22
N GLU A 80 19.05 18.54 -14.13
CA GLU A 80 19.93 18.83 -12.99
C GLU A 80 19.14 19.00 -11.68
N ASP A 81 17.93 19.53 -11.78
CA ASP A 81 16.99 19.72 -10.65
C ASP A 81 16.37 18.40 -10.14
N GLY A 82 16.73 17.26 -10.74
CA GLY A 82 16.19 15.94 -10.41
C GLY A 82 14.83 15.62 -11.05
N SER A 83 14.24 16.57 -11.78
CA SER A 83 13.03 16.37 -12.59
C SER A 83 13.34 15.58 -13.88
N TYR A 84 12.33 14.96 -14.48
CA TYR A 84 12.46 14.25 -15.75
C TYR A 84 11.67 14.98 -16.84
N ARG A 85 12.33 15.29 -17.96
CA ARG A 85 11.68 15.85 -19.14
C ARG A 85 11.52 14.76 -20.20
N LEU A 86 10.29 14.58 -20.67
CA LEU A 86 10.01 13.72 -21.81
C LEU A 86 10.51 14.38 -23.10
N ARG A 87 11.24 13.60 -23.90
CA ARG A 87 11.68 13.96 -25.23
C ARG A 87 10.77 13.28 -26.24
N LEU A 88 9.96 14.09 -26.89
CA LEU A 88 9.07 13.68 -27.98
C LEU A 88 9.75 13.98 -29.31
N THR A 89 9.64 13.07 -30.27
CA THR A 89 10.09 13.30 -31.65
C THR A 89 8.92 13.73 -32.53
N LYS A 90 9.19 14.19 -33.75
CA LYS A 90 8.14 14.68 -34.67
C LYS A 90 7.10 13.61 -35.01
N ASP A 91 7.52 12.36 -35.01
CA ASP A 91 6.71 11.20 -35.39
C ASP A 91 6.06 10.52 -34.18
N THR A 92 6.32 11.01 -32.96
CA THR A 92 5.75 10.44 -31.73
C THR A 92 4.27 10.82 -31.64
N GLU A 93 3.41 9.82 -31.74
CA GLU A 93 1.96 10.01 -31.64
C GLU A 93 1.59 10.18 -30.17
N LEU A 94 1.01 11.33 -29.83
CA LEU A 94 0.30 11.50 -28.57
C LEU A 94 -1.08 10.85 -28.75
N GLY A 95 -1.18 9.57 -28.39
CA GLY A 95 -2.44 8.85 -28.50
C GLY A 95 -3.51 9.43 -27.57
N ASP A 96 -4.74 9.52 -28.08
CA ASP A 96 -5.92 9.79 -27.25
C ASP A 96 -6.11 8.63 -26.27
N ASN A 97 -6.15 8.96 -24.98
CA ASN A 97 -6.11 8.00 -23.86
C ASN A 97 -7.38 7.09 -23.77
N ASP A 98 -8.30 7.19 -24.73
CA ASP A 98 -9.57 6.48 -24.76
C ASP A 98 -9.44 4.99 -25.12
N THR A 99 -8.40 4.60 -25.86
CA THR A 99 -8.19 3.19 -26.21
C THR A 99 -7.65 2.37 -25.02
N ILE A 100 -6.86 3.00 -24.13
CA ILE A 100 -6.38 2.36 -22.89
C ILE A 100 -7.54 2.06 -21.93
N LYS A 101 -8.60 2.88 -21.91
CA LYS A 101 -9.81 2.61 -21.10
C LYS A 101 -10.53 1.34 -21.52
N LYS A 102 -10.52 0.98 -22.82
CA LYS A 102 -11.13 -0.26 -23.35
C LYS A 102 -10.35 -1.53 -22.94
N PHE A 103 -9.04 -1.44 -22.72
CA PHE A 103 -8.25 -2.55 -22.19
C PHE A 103 -8.34 -2.72 -20.66
N ARG A 104 -8.91 -1.74 -19.93
CA ARG A 104 -9.17 -1.87 -18.49
C ARG A 104 -10.50 -2.57 -18.21
N THR A 105 -11.38 -2.70 -19.20
CA THR A 105 -12.69 -3.37 -19.06
C THR A 105 -12.68 -4.82 -19.52
N SER A 106 -11.63 -5.30 -20.20
CA SER A 106 -11.36 -6.73 -20.26
C SER A 106 -10.85 -7.16 -18.89
N THR A 107 -11.73 -7.84 -18.16
CA THR A 107 -11.42 -8.77 -17.05
C THR A 107 -9.94 -8.79 -16.70
N HIS A 108 -9.54 -8.07 -15.66
CA HIS A 108 -8.28 -8.37 -14.99
C HIS A 108 -8.24 -9.89 -14.84
N PRO A 109 -7.26 -10.61 -15.43
CA PRO A 109 -7.06 -11.99 -15.07
C PRO A 109 -6.88 -11.96 -13.56
N GLN A 110 -7.80 -12.61 -12.83
CA GLN A 110 -7.67 -12.89 -11.41
C GLN A 110 -6.21 -13.26 -11.22
N ALA A 111 -5.49 -12.50 -10.37
CA ALA A 111 -4.06 -12.63 -10.17
C ALA A 111 -3.73 -14.13 -10.18
N ARG A 112 -2.94 -14.59 -11.16
CA ARG A 112 -2.39 -15.94 -11.12
C ARG A 112 -1.73 -16.03 -9.76
N ALA A 113 -2.33 -16.81 -8.87
CA ALA A 113 -1.79 -17.06 -7.56
C ALA A 113 -0.36 -17.52 -7.80
N THR A 114 0.62 -16.68 -7.45
CA THR A 114 1.96 -17.17 -7.17
C THR A 114 1.74 -18.40 -6.31
N GLN A 115 2.24 -19.57 -6.74
CA GLN A 115 2.33 -20.74 -5.88
C GLN A 115 3.32 -20.41 -4.75
N GLN A 116 2.96 -19.46 -3.90
CA GLN A 116 3.34 -19.51 -2.53
C GLN A 116 2.66 -20.77 -2.04
N ARG A 117 3.47 -21.77 -1.68
CA ARG A 117 3.01 -22.88 -0.85
C ARG A 117 2.50 -22.23 0.44
N SER A 118 1.25 -21.80 0.43
CA SER A 118 0.55 -21.43 1.64
C SER A 118 0.29 -22.75 2.34
N PHE A 119 1.01 -22.97 3.43
CA PHE A 119 0.46 -23.83 4.47
C PHE A 119 -0.93 -23.27 4.77
N SER A 120 -1.95 -24.05 4.44
CA SER A 120 -3.34 -23.72 4.71
C SER A 120 -3.54 -23.78 6.22
N THR A 121 -3.25 -22.70 6.92
CA THR A 121 -3.96 -22.40 8.16
C THR A 121 -5.29 -21.78 7.72
N SER A 122 -6.32 -22.62 7.62
CA SER A 122 -7.69 -22.20 7.45
C SER A 122 -8.12 -21.43 8.70
N VAL A 123 -7.68 -20.17 8.80
CA VAL A 123 -8.28 -19.23 9.74
C VAL A 123 -9.70 -19.00 9.22
N LEU A 124 -10.68 -19.62 9.89
CA LEU A 124 -12.10 -19.36 9.68
C LEU A 124 -12.30 -17.84 9.69
N ARG A 125 -12.49 -17.25 8.51
CA ARG A 125 -12.80 -15.83 8.39
C ARG A 125 -14.23 -15.66 8.90
N HIS A 126 -14.38 -15.16 10.12
CA HIS A 126 -15.68 -14.82 10.66
C HIS A 126 -16.23 -13.64 9.84
N HIS A 127 -17.32 -13.87 9.10
CA HIS A 127 -17.98 -12.80 8.35
C HIS A 127 -18.78 -11.97 9.36
N PRO A 128 -18.53 -10.65 9.49
CA PRO A 128 -19.23 -9.84 10.47
C PRO A 128 -20.74 -9.91 10.20
N PRO A 129 -21.57 -10.03 11.25
CA PRO A 129 -23.02 -10.07 11.11
C PRO A 129 -23.51 -8.78 10.44
N LYS A 130 -24.55 -8.91 9.60
CA LYS A 130 -25.09 -7.82 8.78
C LYS A 130 -25.57 -6.64 9.63
N ASP A 131 -26.05 -6.91 10.85
CA ASP A 131 -26.62 -5.92 11.77
C ASP A 131 -25.67 -5.60 12.93
N LYS A 132 -24.68 -4.74 12.66
CA LYS A 132 -23.63 -4.35 13.64
C LYS A 132 -24.16 -3.63 14.89
N ARG A 133 -25.38 -3.05 14.83
CA ARG A 133 -26.00 -2.31 15.94
C ARG A 133 -26.50 -3.23 17.05
N GLU A 134 -27.25 -4.27 16.70
CA GLU A 134 -27.80 -5.23 17.67
C GLU A 134 -26.70 -6.08 18.31
N ALA A 135 -25.70 -6.41 17.51
CA ALA A 135 -24.57 -7.20 17.92
C ALA A 135 -23.65 -6.47 18.93
N HIS A 136 -23.65 -5.13 18.93
CA HIS A 136 -22.96 -4.32 19.95
C HIS A 136 -23.68 -4.38 21.32
N LEU A 137 -25.01 -4.44 21.32
CA LEU A 137 -25.80 -4.45 22.55
C LEU A 137 -25.65 -5.76 23.34
N LYS A 138 -25.32 -6.86 22.65
CA LYS A 138 -25.09 -8.20 23.23
C LYS A 138 -23.64 -8.46 23.62
N ARG A 139 -22.76 -7.45 23.58
CA ARG A 139 -21.33 -7.60 23.87
C ARG A 139 -21.10 -7.85 25.36
N GLU A 140 -20.59 -9.02 25.71
CA GLU A 140 -20.10 -9.31 27.05
C GLU A 140 -18.64 -8.86 27.15
N VAL A 141 -18.35 -7.93 28.06
CA VAL A 141 -16.97 -7.52 28.38
C VAL A 141 -16.50 -8.34 29.58
N PRO A 142 -15.50 -9.22 29.42
CA PRO A 142 -14.98 -10.01 30.54
C PRO A 142 -14.39 -9.08 31.61
N ALA A 143 -14.81 -9.24 32.85
CA ALA A 143 -14.20 -8.55 33.98
C ALA A 143 -12.82 -9.15 34.27
N LEU A 144 -11.78 -8.32 34.27
CA LEU A 144 -10.42 -8.73 34.62
C LEU A 144 -10.27 -8.72 36.15
N ARG A 145 -10.16 -9.91 36.75
CA ARG A 145 -9.78 -10.06 38.16
C ARG A 145 -8.26 -10.01 38.29
N GLU A 146 -7.75 -9.37 39.33
CA GLU A 146 -6.29 -9.25 39.52
C GLU A 146 -5.64 -10.61 39.85
N GLU A 147 -6.40 -11.53 40.43
CA GLU A 147 -5.98 -12.88 40.81
C GLU A 147 -5.61 -13.77 39.61
N ASP A 148 -6.22 -13.51 38.45
CA ASP A 148 -6.04 -14.29 37.22
C ASP A 148 -4.85 -13.79 36.38
N LEU A 149 -4.14 -12.76 36.85
CA LEU A 149 -3.08 -12.08 36.12
C LEU A 149 -1.70 -12.38 36.71
N GLU A 150 -0.79 -12.86 35.86
CA GLU A 150 0.64 -12.92 36.18
C GLU A 150 1.36 -11.71 35.59
N GLU A 151 1.94 -10.90 36.45
CA GLU A 151 2.68 -9.71 36.08
C GLU A 151 4.19 -9.94 36.23
N THR A 152 4.94 -9.67 35.15
CA THR A 152 6.40 -9.78 35.12
C THR A 152 7.01 -8.52 34.53
N PHE A 153 8.10 -8.03 35.13
CA PHE A 153 8.83 -6.86 34.65
C PHE A 153 10.08 -7.29 33.90
N VAL A 154 10.18 -6.88 32.64
CA VAL A 154 11.28 -7.21 31.75
C VAL A 154 12.02 -5.94 31.34
N ARG A 155 13.27 -6.10 30.89
CA ARG A 155 13.98 -4.98 30.25
C ARG A 155 13.38 -4.71 28.88
N GLY A 156 13.25 -3.44 28.52
CA GLY A 156 12.71 -3.04 27.23
C GLY A 156 13.63 -3.47 26.08
N SER A 157 13.08 -3.56 24.87
CA SER A 157 13.83 -3.89 23.66
C SER A 157 13.52 -2.85 22.58
N GLY A 158 14.56 -2.38 21.88
CA GLY A 158 14.43 -1.44 20.77
C GLY A 158 15.54 -0.38 20.71
N PRO A 159 15.56 0.47 19.66
CA PRO A 159 16.46 1.62 19.56
C PRO A 159 16.10 2.63 20.65
N GLY A 160 16.78 2.54 21.78
CA GLY A 160 16.50 3.29 22.98
C GLY A 160 17.77 3.74 23.70
N GLY A 161 17.67 4.81 24.49
CA GLY A 161 18.78 5.30 25.32
C GLY A 161 19.12 4.35 26.47
N GLN A 162 20.13 4.73 27.28
CA GLN A 162 20.59 3.95 28.43
C GLN A 162 19.47 3.56 29.41
N ALA A 163 18.43 4.39 29.53
CA ALA A 163 17.30 4.15 30.43
C ALA A 163 16.48 2.89 30.07
N ILE A 164 16.35 2.55 28.78
CA ILE A 164 15.56 1.39 28.34
C ILE A 164 16.29 0.07 28.64
N ASN A 165 17.62 0.07 28.55
CA ASN A 165 18.45 -1.12 28.80
C ASN A 165 18.70 -1.36 30.29
N LYS A 166 18.74 -0.30 31.11
CA LYS A 166 19.01 -0.39 32.55
C LYS A 166 17.75 -0.64 33.37
N THR A 167 16.64 0.02 33.04
CA THR A 167 15.41 -0.02 33.84
C THR A 167 14.46 -1.11 33.32
N SER A 168 13.97 -1.97 34.22
CA SER A 168 12.94 -2.97 33.93
C SER A 168 11.52 -2.37 33.95
N SER A 169 11.29 -1.36 33.09
CA SER A 169 10.00 -0.66 33.00
C SER A 169 8.99 -1.34 32.06
N CYS A 170 9.41 -2.31 31.25
CA CYS A 170 8.54 -3.03 30.34
C CYS A 170 7.71 -4.07 31.12
N VAL A 171 6.39 -4.08 30.88
CA VAL A 171 5.46 -4.96 31.60
C VAL A 171 5.01 -6.08 30.66
N SER A 172 5.19 -7.32 31.11
CA SER A 172 4.67 -8.53 30.48
C SER A 172 3.58 -9.11 31.37
N LEU A 173 2.35 -9.11 30.85
CA LEU A 173 1.14 -9.54 31.54
C LEU A 173 0.59 -10.80 30.87
N ILE A 174 0.30 -11.83 31.66
CA ILE A 174 -0.28 -13.09 31.20
C ILE A 174 -1.61 -13.30 31.92
N HIS A 175 -2.66 -13.60 31.15
CA HIS A 175 -3.94 -14.03 31.71
C HIS A 175 -3.95 -15.55 31.83
N ARG A 176 -3.90 -16.07 33.06
CA ARG A 176 -3.78 -17.52 33.33
C ARG A 176 -4.84 -18.37 32.61
N PRO A 177 -6.15 -18.05 32.67
CA PRO A 177 -7.16 -18.96 32.12
C PRO A 177 -7.23 -18.94 30.59
N THR A 178 -6.81 -17.86 29.91
CA THR A 178 -6.83 -17.82 28.43
C THR A 178 -5.44 -18.00 27.80
N GLY A 179 -4.37 -17.96 28.59
CA GLY A 179 -2.99 -18.04 28.11
C GLY A 179 -2.51 -16.85 27.28
N ILE A 180 -3.28 -15.77 27.17
CA ILE A 180 -2.92 -14.61 26.35
C ILE A 180 -1.81 -13.82 27.05
N ARG A 181 -0.68 -13.68 26.36
CA ARG A 181 0.42 -12.79 26.77
C ARG A 181 0.35 -11.45 26.06
N VAL A 182 0.57 -10.38 26.81
CA VAL A 182 0.70 -9.00 26.31
C VAL A 182 1.95 -8.38 26.88
N VAL A 183 2.71 -7.70 26.02
CA VAL A 183 3.89 -6.92 26.41
C VAL A 183 3.62 -5.47 26.05
N ALA A 184 3.85 -4.54 26.98
CA ALA A 184 3.65 -3.11 26.76
C ALA A 184 4.83 -2.28 27.28
N GLN A 185 5.36 -1.42 26.42
CA GLN A 185 6.41 -0.43 26.73
C GLN A 185 6.16 0.95 26.09
N PRO A 186 4.95 1.54 26.19
CA PRO A 186 4.68 2.84 25.56
C PRO A 186 5.45 4.01 26.19
N THR A 187 5.77 3.94 27.49
CA THR A 187 6.38 5.05 28.22
C THR A 187 7.54 4.57 29.10
N ARG A 188 8.30 5.51 29.67
CA ARG A 188 9.35 5.20 30.66
C ARG A 188 8.81 4.78 32.03
N SER A 189 7.53 5.07 32.33
CA SER A 189 6.92 4.80 33.63
C SER A 189 6.28 3.40 33.69
N ARG A 190 6.64 2.63 34.71
CA ARG A 190 6.15 1.26 34.92
C ARG A 190 4.63 1.23 35.14
N ASP A 191 4.08 2.17 35.91
CA ASP A 191 2.65 2.16 36.24
C ASP A 191 1.79 2.54 35.03
N GLN A 192 2.26 3.46 34.19
CA GLN A 192 1.63 3.78 32.91
C GLN A 192 1.65 2.57 31.97
N ASN A 193 2.78 1.86 31.92
CA ASN A 193 2.92 0.63 31.14
C ASN A 193 1.99 -0.49 31.67
N ARG A 194 1.80 -0.60 32.99
CA ARG A 194 0.85 -1.53 33.63
C ARG A 194 -0.59 -1.26 33.20
N LYS A 195 -1.02 0.01 33.25
CA LYS A 195 -2.35 0.43 32.78
C LYS A 195 -2.54 0.14 31.28
N ALA A 196 -1.53 0.43 30.47
CA ALA A 196 -1.55 0.14 29.04
C ALA A 196 -1.63 -1.37 28.75
N ALA A 197 -0.85 -2.19 29.45
CA ALA A 197 -0.89 -3.66 29.32
C ALA A 197 -2.28 -4.22 29.65
N ARG A 198 -2.90 -3.77 30.75
CA ARG A 198 -4.26 -4.17 31.14
C ARG A 198 -5.30 -3.81 30.06
N LYS A 199 -5.20 -2.59 29.50
CA LYS A 199 -6.09 -2.15 28.41
C LYS A 199 -5.94 -2.99 27.15
N ILE A 200 -4.71 -3.28 26.73
CA ILE A 200 -4.44 -4.11 25.55
C ILE A 200 -4.91 -5.56 25.78
N LEU A 201 -4.71 -6.09 26.98
CA LEU A 201 -5.18 -7.43 27.34
C LEU A 201 -6.72 -7.52 27.29
N LEU A 202 -7.41 -6.50 27.80
CA LEU A 202 -8.87 -6.42 27.71
C LEU A 202 -9.36 -6.37 26.25
N GLU A 203 -8.68 -5.62 25.38
CA GLU A 203 -9.00 -5.57 23.95
C GLU A 203 -8.78 -6.92 23.25
N LYS A 204 -7.73 -7.68 23.63
CA LYS A 204 -7.50 -9.03 23.10
C LYS A 204 -8.52 -10.05 23.60
N LEU A 205 -8.90 -9.97 24.87
CA LEU A 205 -9.96 -10.82 25.43
C LEU A 205 -11.29 -10.53 24.73
N ASP A 206 -11.62 -9.26 24.53
CA ASP A 206 -12.81 -8.86 23.78
C ASP A 206 -12.83 -9.41 22.35
N GLN A 207 -11.69 -9.44 21.66
CA GLN A 207 -11.59 -10.09 20.33
C GLN A 207 -11.80 -11.60 20.39
N LEU A 208 -11.36 -12.25 21.46
CA LEU A 208 -11.52 -13.69 21.64
C LEU A 208 -12.98 -14.08 21.91
N TYR A 209 -13.65 -13.35 22.82
CA TYR A 209 -15.05 -13.63 23.19
C TYR A 209 -16.05 -13.11 22.14
N ASN A 210 -15.75 -11.99 21.48
CA ASN A 210 -16.64 -11.31 20.52
C ASN A 210 -16.00 -11.17 19.12
N PRO A 211 -15.80 -12.28 18.37
CA PRO A 211 -15.16 -12.22 17.06
C PRO A 211 -15.96 -11.37 16.06
N GLY A 212 -15.31 -10.39 15.44
CA GLY A 212 -15.93 -9.51 14.43
C GLY A 212 -16.78 -8.36 14.98
N LEU A 213 -16.96 -8.28 16.30
CA LEU A 213 -17.73 -7.23 17.00
C LEU A 213 -16.90 -6.45 18.00
N SER A 214 -15.64 -6.84 18.20
CA SER A 214 -14.74 -6.14 19.11
C SER A 214 -14.62 -4.65 18.74
N ARG A 215 -14.43 -3.80 19.76
CA ARG A 215 -14.18 -2.35 19.58
C ARG A 215 -13.02 -2.08 18.61
N ALA A 216 -12.00 -2.93 18.62
CA ALA A 216 -10.84 -2.80 17.74
C ALA A 216 -11.21 -3.03 16.27
N ASP A 217 -12.01 -4.07 15.99
CA ASP A 217 -12.43 -4.42 14.64
C ASP A 217 -13.42 -3.41 14.08
N MET A 218 -14.35 -2.92 14.89
CA MET A 218 -15.27 -1.84 14.50
C MET A 218 -14.54 -0.54 14.15
N LYS A 219 -13.51 -0.19 14.91
CA LYS A 219 -12.65 0.97 14.58
C LYS A 219 -11.92 0.76 13.25
N ARG A 220 -11.38 -0.45 13.02
CA ARG A 220 -10.72 -0.81 11.76
C ARG A 220 -11.70 -0.70 10.58
N ASP A 221 -12.90 -1.24 10.72
CA ASP A 221 -13.96 -1.15 9.71
C ASP A 221 -14.34 0.29 9.38
N LYS A 222 -14.53 1.14 10.41
CA LYS A 222 -14.84 2.57 10.22
C LYS A 222 -13.71 3.31 9.49
N ILE A 223 -12.45 3.00 9.81
CA ILE A 223 -11.29 3.57 9.12
C ILE A 223 -11.24 3.12 7.66
N GLN A 224 -11.48 1.83 7.39
CA GLN A 224 -11.50 1.29 6.03
C GLN A 224 -12.62 1.91 5.20
N GLU A 225 -13.82 2.05 5.76
CA GLU A 225 -14.95 2.67 5.06
C GLU A 225 -14.67 4.16 4.77
N ARG A 226 -14.13 4.91 5.74
CA ARG A 226 -13.68 6.30 5.51
C ARG A 226 -12.65 6.39 4.40
N LYS A 227 -11.67 5.49 4.36
CA LYS A 227 -10.66 5.42 3.27
C LYS A 227 -11.32 5.09 1.93
N ARG A 228 -12.28 4.16 1.90
CA ARG A 228 -13.03 3.78 0.69
C ARG A 228 -13.86 4.96 0.16
N GLN A 229 -14.54 5.68 1.03
CA GLN A 229 -15.33 6.87 0.67
C GLN A 229 -14.42 7.98 0.13
N ARG A 230 -13.29 8.27 0.79
CA ARG A 230 -12.29 9.23 0.30
C ARG A 230 -11.75 8.82 -1.07
N ALA A 231 -11.47 7.53 -1.29
CA ALA A 231 -11.02 7.04 -2.59
C ALA A 231 -12.09 7.18 -3.69
N LYS A 232 -13.36 6.90 -3.36
CA LYS A 232 -14.50 7.12 -4.28
C LYS A 232 -14.66 8.60 -4.64
N LYS A 233 -14.63 9.51 -3.66
CA LYS A 233 -14.70 10.97 -3.88
C LYS A 233 -13.55 11.45 -4.77
N ARG A 234 -12.31 11.04 -4.46
CA ARG A 234 -11.13 11.35 -5.30
C ARG A 234 -11.28 10.85 -6.73
N ARG A 235 -11.76 9.61 -6.92
CA ARG A 235 -11.99 9.05 -8.27
C ARG A 235 -13.11 9.79 -9.02
N LYS A 236 -14.15 10.26 -8.31
CA LYS A 236 -15.21 11.08 -8.92
C LYS A 236 -14.68 12.46 -9.32
N LYS A 237 -13.89 13.12 -8.48
CA LYS A 237 -13.25 14.42 -8.78
C LYS A 237 -12.34 14.31 -10.01
N VAL A 238 -11.45 13.32 -10.06
CA VAL A 238 -10.57 13.08 -11.23
C VAL A 238 -11.35 12.78 -12.51
N ARG A 239 -12.57 12.24 -12.41
CA ARG A 239 -13.44 11.99 -13.58
C ARG A 239 -14.30 13.20 -13.94
N GLY A 240 -14.51 14.13 -13.01
CA GLY A 240 -15.31 15.34 -13.19
C GLY A 240 -14.47 16.54 -13.63
N SER A 241 -13.18 16.60 -13.28
CA SER A 241 -12.28 17.69 -13.69
C SER A 241 -11.88 17.68 -15.19
N ASP A 242 -12.49 16.81 -16.00
CA ASP A 242 -12.39 16.86 -17.46
C ASP A 242 -13.61 17.60 -18.08
N GLU A 243 -14.65 17.91 -17.28
CA GLU A 243 -15.83 18.69 -17.66
C GLU A 243 -16.12 19.72 -16.55
N ASP A 244 -15.74 20.97 -16.83
CA ASP A 244 -16.07 22.20 -16.09
C ASP A 244 -15.30 22.49 -14.78
N ASP A 245 -14.27 23.34 -14.93
CA ASP A 245 -13.80 24.23 -13.87
C ASP A 245 -14.87 25.33 -13.66
N GLU A 246 -15.84 25.07 -12.79
CA GLU A 246 -16.60 26.12 -12.12
C GLU A 246 -16.51 25.94 -10.60
N GLU A 247 -16.33 27.08 -9.95
CA GLU A 247 -15.98 27.32 -8.56
C GLU A 247 -16.92 26.60 -7.58
N ASP A 248 -16.35 26.02 -6.51
CA ASP A 248 -17.14 25.77 -5.30
C ASP A 248 -16.28 26.06 -4.07
N GLU A 249 -16.71 27.11 -3.38
CA GLU A 249 -16.19 27.67 -2.15
C GLU A 249 -16.28 26.68 -0.98
N GLY A 250 -15.36 26.86 -0.02
CA GLY A 250 -15.58 26.62 1.41
C GLY A 250 -16.28 25.33 1.84
N ASP A 251 -15.49 24.30 2.17
CA ASP A 251 -15.88 23.36 3.21
C ASP A 251 -14.89 23.52 4.38
N GLU A 252 -15.29 24.40 5.29
CA GLU A 252 -14.68 24.65 6.59
C GLU A 252 -14.68 23.36 7.41
N TRP A 253 -13.50 22.99 7.94
CA TRP A 253 -13.36 21.79 8.73
C TRP A 253 -13.90 22.05 10.14
N GLU A 254 -15.14 21.67 10.42
CA GLU A 254 -15.55 21.41 11.80
C GLU A 254 -14.79 20.16 12.28
N GLU A 255 -13.72 20.42 13.04
CA GLU A 255 -13.19 19.44 13.97
C GLU A 255 -14.29 19.09 14.97
N ASP A 256 -14.95 17.94 14.77
CA ASP A 256 -15.66 17.27 15.85
C ASP A 256 -14.62 16.90 16.93
N GLY A 257 -14.37 17.87 17.81
CA GLY A 257 -13.71 17.70 19.08
C GLY A 257 -14.46 16.63 19.85
N VAL A 258 -13.88 15.44 19.92
CA VAL A 258 -14.29 14.47 20.93
C VAL A 258 -13.79 15.02 22.25
N GLU A 259 -14.60 15.88 22.86
CA GLU A 259 -14.47 16.29 24.26
C GLU A 259 -14.51 15.01 25.10
N SER A 260 -13.34 14.58 25.55
CA SER A 260 -13.26 13.65 26.67
C SER A 260 -13.51 14.46 27.94
N GLU A 261 -14.78 14.63 28.29
CA GLU A 261 -15.14 15.03 29.64
C GLU A 261 -14.57 13.98 30.62
N GLY A 262 -13.63 14.44 31.42
CA GLY A 262 -12.92 13.66 32.42
C GLY A 262 -12.61 14.52 33.63
N GLN A 263 -13.68 15.09 34.19
CA GLN A 263 -13.90 15.40 35.61
C GLN A 263 -12.64 15.73 36.44
N ALA A 264 -12.33 17.03 36.50
CA ALA A 264 -11.49 17.58 37.57
C ALA A 264 -12.26 17.44 38.89
N VAL A 265 -11.69 16.69 39.83
CA VAL A 265 -12.13 16.65 41.23
C VAL A 265 -11.70 17.98 41.86
N PRO A 266 -12.61 18.78 42.45
CA PRO A 266 -12.21 20.06 43.05
C PRO A 266 -11.38 19.82 44.32
N LEU A 267 -10.18 20.41 44.35
CA LEU A 267 -9.45 20.67 45.59
C LEU A 267 -10.26 21.69 46.40
N ASN A 268 -10.94 21.23 47.44
CA ASN A 268 -11.41 22.13 48.49
C ASN A 268 -10.24 22.46 49.40
N ASP A 269 -9.71 23.67 49.24
CA ASP A 269 -8.90 24.35 50.24
C ASP A 269 -9.86 25.00 51.25
N LYS A 270 -9.95 24.41 52.45
CA LYS A 270 -10.54 25.06 53.62
C LYS A 270 -9.66 24.75 54.83
N THR A 271 -8.89 25.75 55.19
CA THR A 271 -8.35 26.03 56.52
C THR A 271 -9.41 25.88 57.62
N ALA A 272 -9.09 25.09 58.65
CA ALA A 272 -9.55 25.15 60.04
C ALA A 272 -8.68 24.16 60.84
N GLU A 273 -7.63 24.63 61.52
CA GLU A 273 -7.64 24.91 62.97
C GLU A 273 -7.79 23.65 63.85
N GLN A 274 -6.71 23.41 64.61
CA GLN A 274 -6.65 22.96 66.01
C GLN A 274 -7.36 21.65 66.40
N GLU A 275 -6.57 20.67 66.83
CA GLU A 275 -6.52 20.23 68.25
C GLU A 275 -5.69 18.94 68.35
N THR A 276 -4.53 19.05 69.00
CA THR A 276 -3.86 17.91 69.63
C THR A 276 -4.52 17.63 70.99
N PRO A 277 -4.92 16.39 71.29
CA PRO A 277 -5.07 15.94 72.66
C PRO A 277 -3.88 15.05 73.09
N PRO A 278 -3.64 14.92 74.42
CA PRO A 278 -2.34 14.60 74.98
C PRO A 278 -2.08 13.09 75.21
N VAL A 279 -0.78 12.77 75.19
CA VAL A 279 0.01 11.94 76.14
C VAL A 279 -0.66 10.74 76.81
N HIS A 280 -0.04 9.56 76.64
CA HIS A 280 0.51 8.76 77.73
C HIS A 280 1.74 7.98 77.28
#